data_AF-A0A2E2UMD4-F1
#
_entry.id   AF-A0A2E2UMD4-F1
#
_cell.length_a   1.000
_cell.length_b   1.000
_cell.length_c   1.000
_cell.angle_alpha   90.00
_cell.angle_beta   90.00
_cell.angle_gamma   90.00
#
_symmetry.space_group_name_H-M   'P 1'
#
loop_
_entity.id
_entity.type
_entity.pdbx_description
1 polymer ?
#
loop_
_entity_poly.entity_id
_entity_poly.type
_entity_poly.pdbx_seq_one_letter_code
_entity_poly.pdbx_strand_id
1 'polypeptide(L)'
;MLCAALSGCLKRTDSLAPIVSITNPPSGATRTTENLVIGGYALDDEGIVSIRVNGGDLMSDFGKESYVTEIGMKLVQFKFRALQEQEGEIISLIEVEDTSGRTSRLTHKLVVDATAPTLEFEVTELENGRFRVQGLAQDNLSVQSVRVAGIPLQFIPSRNHQFTIDFIPDDQTTIEVIDGAGNRYTQPLP
;
A
#
# COMPACT_ATOMS: atom_id res chain seq x y z
N MET A 1 10.48 -26.65 -64.78
CA MET A 1 9.31 -25.83 -64.41
C MET A 1 9.36 -25.65 -62.90
N LEU A 2 9.20 -24.41 -62.43
CA LEU A 2 9.77 -23.82 -61.22
C LEU A 2 9.05 -24.26 -59.93
N CYS A 3 9.80 -24.70 -58.91
CA CYS A 3 9.29 -24.90 -57.55
C CYS A 3 8.99 -23.55 -56.89
N ALA A 4 7.72 -23.31 -56.51
CA ALA A 4 7.33 -22.17 -55.71
C ALA A 4 7.50 -22.50 -54.22
N ALA A 5 8.48 -21.87 -53.56
CA ALA A 5 8.64 -21.92 -52.11
C ALA A 5 7.62 -21.00 -51.44
N LEU A 6 6.69 -21.55 -50.65
CA LEU A 6 5.92 -20.79 -49.68
C LEU A 6 6.82 -20.46 -48.49
N SER A 7 7.61 -19.39 -48.59
CA SER A 7 8.17 -18.72 -47.41
C SER A 7 7.17 -17.69 -46.89
N GLY A 8 6.05 -18.18 -46.36
CA GLY A 8 5.18 -17.35 -45.52
C GLY A 8 5.84 -17.21 -44.15
N CYS A 9 6.41 -16.04 -43.85
CA CYS A 9 6.80 -15.72 -42.48
C CYS A 9 5.55 -15.80 -41.59
N LEU A 10 5.41 -16.88 -40.82
CA LEU A 10 4.47 -16.97 -39.70
C LEU A 10 4.91 -15.95 -38.65
N LYS A 11 4.57 -14.68 -38.86
CA LYS A 11 4.62 -13.67 -37.82
C LYS A 11 3.55 -14.11 -36.81
N ARG A 12 3.95 -14.45 -35.58
CA ARG A 12 2.96 -14.69 -34.52
C ARG A 12 2.11 -13.43 -34.45
N THR A 13 0.84 -13.57 -34.78
CA THR A 13 -0.10 -12.48 -34.62
C THR A 13 -0.37 -12.38 -33.14
N ASP A 14 -0.30 -11.16 -32.67
CA ASP A 14 -0.63 -10.82 -31.31
C ASP A 14 -1.98 -11.41 -30.88
N SER A 15 -2.06 -12.02 -29.70
CA SER A 15 -3.28 -12.74 -29.28
C SER A 15 -3.70 -12.57 -27.82
N LEU A 16 -2.93 -11.92 -26.95
CA LEU A 16 -3.14 -11.99 -25.50
C LEU A 16 -3.29 -10.62 -24.81
N ALA A 17 -4.48 -10.28 -24.31
CA ALA A 17 -4.72 -9.04 -23.52
C ALA A 17 -3.56 -8.71 -22.57
N PRO A 18 -3.09 -7.45 -22.48
CA PRO A 18 -1.95 -7.12 -21.63
C PRO A 18 -2.26 -7.45 -20.18
N ILE A 19 -1.27 -7.90 -19.42
CA ILE A 19 -1.40 -8.16 -17.98
C ILE A 19 -0.91 -6.92 -17.25
N VAL A 20 -1.68 -6.48 -16.25
CA VAL A 20 -1.31 -5.36 -15.38
C VAL A 20 -1.38 -5.78 -13.92
N SER A 21 -0.41 -5.36 -13.11
CA SER A 21 -0.37 -5.66 -11.69
C SER A 21 0.24 -4.53 -10.88
N ILE A 22 -0.24 -4.34 -9.65
CA ILE A 22 0.34 -3.44 -8.65
C ILE A 22 1.20 -4.25 -7.68
N THR A 23 2.44 -3.82 -7.48
CA THR A 23 3.39 -4.49 -6.59
C THR A 23 3.42 -3.85 -5.21
N ASN A 24 3.26 -2.54 -5.11
CA ASN A 24 3.22 -1.85 -3.82
C ASN A 24 2.55 -0.46 -3.93
N PRO A 25 1.75 -0.06 -2.93
CA PRO A 25 1.18 -0.90 -1.87
C PRO A 25 0.18 -1.93 -2.44
N PRO A 26 -0.11 -3.05 -1.74
CA PRO A 26 -1.16 -3.96 -2.15
C PRO A 26 -2.54 -3.30 -2.04
N SER A 27 -3.49 -3.74 -2.85
CA SER A 27 -4.85 -3.20 -2.82
C SER A 27 -5.52 -3.47 -1.47
N GLY A 28 -6.17 -2.45 -0.92
CA GLY A 28 -6.78 -2.47 0.41
C GLY A 28 -5.83 -2.11 1.55
N ALA A 29 -4.56 -1.78 1.26
CA ALA A 29 -3.65 -1.29 2.29
C ALA A 29 -4.13 0.04 2.88
N THR A 30 -3.93 0.18 4.20
CA THR A 30 -4.06 1.46 4.91
C THR A 30 -2.71 2.17 4.94
N ARG A 31 -2.70 3.48 4.73
CA ARG A 31 -1.51 4.35 4.75
C ARG A 31 -1.86 5.69 5.38
N THR A 32 -0.85 6.39 5.89
CA THR A 32 -0.96 7.81 6.21
C THR A 32 -1.00 8.66 4.93
N THR A 33 -1.24 9.96 5.05
CA THR A 33 -1.30 10.91 3.91
C THR A 33 0.06 11.16 3.24
N GLU A 34 1.15 10.63 3.77
CA GLU A 34 2.49 10.94 3.28
C GLU A 34 2.92 10.10 2.07
N ASN A 35 3.30 10.78 0.99
CA ASN A 35 4.08 10.22 -0.15
C ASN A 35 3.50 8.92 -0.75
N LEU A 36 2.20 8.92 -1.08
CA LEU A 36 1.49 7.79 -1.67
C LEU A 36 1.94 7.49 -3.11
N VAL A 37 3.02 6.72 -3.24
CA VAL A 37 3.53 6.23 -4.52
C VAL A 37 3.06 4.79 -4.74
N ILE A 38 2.30 4.59 -5.82
CA ILE A 38 1.84 3.28 -6.27
C ILE A 38 2.75 2.82 -7.41
N GLY A 39 3.29 1.61 -7.29
CA GLY A 39 4.16 0.99 -8.29
C GLY A 39 3.59 -0.32 -8.81
N GLY A 40 3.83 -0.60 -10.08
CA GLY A 40 3.33 -1.78 -10.75
C GLY A 40 4.08 -2.10 -12.04
N TYR A 41 3.55 -3.05 -12.80
CA TYR A 41 4.05 -3.37 -14.13
C TYR A 41 2.92 -3.76 -15.09
N ALA A 42 3.19 -3.56 -16.37
CA ALA A 42 2.41 -4.05 -17.49
C ALA A 42 3.25 -5.02 -18.33
N LEU A 43 2.64 -6.12 -18.77
CA LEU A 43 3.28 -7.17 -19.56
C LEU A 43 2.40 -7.52 -20.78
N ASP A 44 3.00 -7.61 -21.96
CA ASP A 44 2.33 -8.06 -23.18
C ASP A 44 3.32 -8.81 -24.08
N ASP A 45 2.84 -9.71 -24.94
CA ASP A 45 3.70 -10.52 -25.81
C ASP A 45 4.20 -9.77 -27.05
N GLU A 46 3.59 -8.66 -27.45
CA GLU A 46 4.02 -7.83 -28.57
C GLU A 46 4.46 -6.42 -28.13
N GLY A 47 3.87 -5.86 -27.08
CA GLY A 47 4.35 -4.64 -26.42
C GLY A 47 3.26 -3.72 -25.93
N ILE A 48 3.62 -2.81 -25.02
CA ILE A 48 2.72 -1.82 -24.39
C ILE A 48 2.86 -0.45 -25.03
N VAL A 49 1.76 0.24 -25.30
CA VAL A 49 1.77 1.59 -25.90
C VAL A 49 1.13 2.68 -25.05
N SER A 50 0.29 2.32 -24.07
CA SER A 50 -0.32 3.29 -23.16
C SER A 50 -0.56 2.66 -21.78
N ILE A 51 -0.34 3.45 -20.72
CA ILE A 51 -0.72 3.12 -19.35
C ILE A 51 -1.42 4.35 -18.78
N ARG A 52 -2.74 4.29 -18.65
CA ARG A 52 -3.55 5.40 -18.13
C ARG A 52 -3.94 5.15 -16.68
N VAL A 53 -3.86 6.20 -15.87
CA VAL A 53 -4.33 6.20 -14.49
C VAL A 53 -5.37 7.30 -14.35
N ASN A 54 -6.59 6.90 -14.01
CA ASN A 54 -7.74 7.82 -13.87
C ASN A 54 -7.91 8.73 -15.10
N GLY A 55 -7.65 8.18 -16.29
CA GLY A 55 -7.78 8.88 -17.57
C GLY A 55 -6.55 9.68 -18.02
N GLY A 56 -5.56 9.94 -17.17
CA GLY A 56 -4.31 10.57 -17.57
C GLY A 56 -3.25 9.54 -17.96
N ASP A 57 -2.53 9.75 -19.06
CA ASP A 57 -1.58 8.77 -19.59
C ASP A 57 -0.18 8.94 -18.99
N LEU A 58 0.33 7.92 -18.31
CA LEU A 58 1.67 7.95 -17.72
C LEU A 58 2.77 8.00 -18.79
N MET A 59 2.49 7.49 -19.99
CA MET A 59 3.45 7.40 -21.09
C MET A 59 3.50 8.69 -21.94
N SER A 60 2.50 9.58 -21.86
CA SER A 60 2.48 10.86 -22.58
C SER A 60 2.33 12.12 -21.70
N ASP A 61 1.61 12.05 -20.58
CA ASP A 61 1.10 13.24 -19.88
C ASP A 61 1.84 13.56 -18.58
N PHE A 62 2.45 12.58 -17.90
CA PHE A 62 3.01 12.75 -16.54
C PHE A 62 4.53 12.96 -16.44
N GLY A 63 5.18 13.41 -17.52
CA GLY A 63 6.43 14.15 -17.40
C GLY A 63 7.64 13.40 -16.85
N LYS A 64 7.95 12.22 -17.38
CA LYS A 64 9.34 11.75 -17.42
C LYS A 64 9.65 11.17 -18.80
N GLU A 65 10.73 11.67 -19.41
CA GLU A 65 11.37 11.04 -20.58
C GLU A 65 11.61 9.53 -20.39
N SER A 66 11.59 9.04 -19.14
CA SER A 66 11.72 7.62 -18.76
C SER A 66 10.68 6.66 -19.35
N TYR A 67 9.43 7.06 -19.61
CA TYR A 67 8.41 6.12 -20.12
C TYR A 67 8.24 6.13 -21.63
N VAL A 68 8.60 7.23 -22.29
CA VAL A 68 8.53 7.34 -23.77
C VAL A 68 9.45 6.31 -24.43
N THR A 69 10.61 6.02 -23.81
CA THR A 69 11.53 4.98 -24.29
C THR A 69 11.03 3.55 -24.06
N GLU A 70 9.99 3.37 -23.25
CA GLU A 70 9.40 2.06 -22.94
C GLU A 70 8.20 1.71 -23.85
N ILE A 71 7.80 2.61 -24.75
CA ILE A 71 6.74 2.34 -25.74
C ILE A 71 7.16 1.18 -26.66
N GLY A 72 6.26 0.21 -26.80
CA GLY A 72 6.48 -1.02 -27.55
C GLY A 72 7.31 -2.07 -26.79
N MET A 73 7.75 -1.80 -25.56
CA MET A 73 8.38 -2.81 -24.73
C MET A 73 7.35 -3.81 -24.20
N LYS A 74 7.76 -5.07 -24.11
CA LYS A 74 6.92 -6.15 -23.59
C LYS A 74 6.66 -6.06 -22.11
N LEU A 75 7.56 -5.41 -21.35
CA LEU A 75 7.45 -5.20 -19.92
C LEU A 75 7.74 -3.74 -19.61
N VAL A 76 6.80 -3.07 -18.96
CA VAL A 76 6.88 -1.65 -18.58
C VAL A 76 6.62 -1.54 -17.08
N GLN A 77 7.56 -0.96 -16.33
CA GLN A 77 7.44 -0.78 -14.88
C GLN A 77 7.01 0.64 -14.55
N PHE A 78 5.78 0.83 -14.12
CA PHE A 78 5.24 2.16 -13.87
C PHE A 78 5.19 2.51 -12.39
N LYS A 79 5.25 3.82 -12.11
CA LYS A 79 4.93 4.40 -10.81
C LYS A 79 4.10 5.66 -11.00
N PHE A 80 3.11 5.86 -10.14
CA PHE A 80 2.34 7.10 -10.10
C PHE A 80 2.09 7.52 -8.65
N ARG A 81 1.80 8.80 -8.46
CA ARG A 81 1.40 9.34 -7.17
C ARG A 81 -0.11 9.37 -7.10
N ALA A 82 -0.68 8.77 -6.06
CA ALA A 82 -2.07 9.02 -5.73
C ALA A 82 -2.17 10.40 -5.06
N LEU A 83 -3.02 11.27 -5.60
CA LEU A 83 -3.30 12.58 -5.00
C LEU A 83 -4.53 12.45 -4.12
N GLN A 84 -4.34 12.59 -2.82
CA GLN A 84 -5.42 12.64 -1.84
C GLN A 84 -4.91 13.45 -0.65
N GLU A 85 -5.57 14.57 -0.37
CA GLU A 85 -5.19 15.47 0.73
C GLU A 85 -5.96 15.16 2.03
N GLN A 86 -6.98 14.30 1.95
CA GLN A 86 -7.90 13.99 3.04
C GLN A 86 -7.98 12.47 3.26
N GLU A 87 -8.31 12.08 4.49
CA GLU A 87 -8.62 10.69 4.84
C GLU A 87 -9.73 10.11 3.95
N GLY A 88 -9.73 8.79 3.81
CA GLY A 88 -10.75 8.06 3.05
C GLY A 88 -10.17 7.12 2.00
N GLU A 89 -11.05 6.65 1.12
CA GLU A 89 -10.68 5.67 0.11
C GLU A 89 -10.22 6.33 -1.19
N ILE A 90 -9.04 5.92 -1.67
CA ILE A 90 -8.56 6.23 -3.02
C ILE A 90 -8.87 5.04 -3.91
N ILE A 91 -9.57 5.28 -5.01
CA ILE A 91 -9.77 4.30 -6.07
C ILE A 91 -9.02 4.78 -7.31
N SER A 92 -8.04 3.99 -7.75
CA SER A 92 -7.32 4.22 -8.99
C SER A 92 -7.76 3.21 -10.05
N LEU A 93 -8.16 3.69 -11.22
CA LEU A 93 -8.38 2.86 -12.40
C LEU A 93 -7.13 2.92 -13.27
N ILE A 94 -6.48 1.77 -13.44
CA ILE A 94 -5.34 1.60 -14.35
C ILE A 94 -5.84 0.92 -15.61
N GLU A 95 -5.58 1.52 -16.76
CA GLU A 95 -5.89 0.96 -18.08
C GLU A 95 -4.60 0.81 -18.86
N VAL A 96 -4.40 -0.35 -19.49
CA VAL A 96 -3.21 -0.65 -20.28
C VAL A 96 -3.63 -1.04 -21.68
N GLU A 97 -2.96 -0.48 -22.69
CA GLU A 97 -3.18 -0.75 -24.11
C GLU A 97 -1.90 -1.30 -24.76
N ASP A 98 -2.04 -2.34 -25.56
CA ASP A 98 -0.94 -2.94 -26.33
C ASP A 98 -0.82 -2.39 -27.76
N THR A 99 0.22 -2.81 -28.48
CA THR A 99 0.50 -2.39 -29.87
C THR A 99 -0.58 -2.79 -30.89
N SER A 100 -1.44 -3.74 -30.57
CA SER A 100 -2.58 -4.18 -31.38
C SER A 100 -3.91 -3.52 -30.96
N GLY A 101 -3.89 -2.62 -29.97
CA GLY A 101 -5.04 -1.88 -29.46
C GLY A 101 -5.93 -2.68 -28.52
N ARG A 102 -5.51 -3.84 -28.01
CA ARG A 102 -6.27 -4.56 -26.98
C ARG A 102 -5.96 -3.94 -25.62
N THR A 103 -6.91 -4.08 -24.69
CA THR A 103 -6.85 -3.37 -23.40
C THR A 103 -7.13 -4.26 -22.21
N SER A 104 -6.53 -3.91 -21.08
CA SER A 104 -6.83 -4.47 -19.75
C SER A 104 -7.04 -3.37 -18.73
N ARG A 105 -7.85 -3.67 -17.71
CA ARG A 105 -8.21 -2.74 -16.65
C ARG A 105 -7.95 -3.35 -15.28
N LEU A 106 -7.45 -2.54 -14.36
CA LEU A 106 -7.25 -2.89 -12.96
C LEU A 106 -7.74 -1.76 -12.05
N THR A 107 -8.63 -2.09 -11.14
CA THR A 107 -9.03 -1.19 -10.06
C THR A 107 -8.14 -1.46 -8.84
N HIS A 108 -7.47 -0.43 -8.37
CA HIS A 108 -6.64 -0.47 -7.18
C HIS A 108 -7.23 0.43 -6.09
N LYS A 109 -7.40 -0.11 -4.88
CA LYS A 109 -7.95 0.60 -3.74
C LYS A 109 -6.87 0.86 -2.69
N LEU A 110 -6.83 2.06 -2.13
CA LEU A 110 -6.05 2.42 -0.95
C LEU A 110 -6.97 3.05 0.09
N VAL A 111 -6.67 2.84 1.37
CA VAL A 111 -7.32 3.56 2.47
C VAL A 111 -6.30 4.54 3.07
N VAL A 112 -6.66 5.81 3.14
CA VAL A 112 -5.87 6.86 3.79
C VAL A 112 -6.45 7.15 5.14
N ASP A 113 -5.60 7.06 6.16
CA ASP A 113 -5.95 7.27 7.55
C ASP A 113 -4.82 8.02 8.25
N ALA A 114 -5.12 9.25 8.69
CA ALA A 114 -4.19 10.15 9.36
C ALA A 114 -4.58 10.37 10.82
N THR A 115 -5.61 9.67 11.31
CA THR A 115 -6.11 9.81 12.66
C THR A 115 -5.23 8.98 13.58
N ALA A 116 -4.59 9.62 14.55
CA ALA A 116 -3.80 8.89 15.54
C ALA A 116 -4.71 8.11 16.50
N PRO A 117 -4.27 6.93 16.98
CA PRO A 117 -5.01 6.18 17.97
C PRO A 117 -5.11 6.95 19.29
N THR A 118 -6.13 6.64 20.10
CA THR A 118 -6.31 7.17 21.45
C THR A 118 -6.07 6.10 22.50
N LEU A 119 -5.73 6.53 23.72
CA LEU A 119 -5.45 5.64 24.84
C LEU A 119 -5.99 6.23 26.13
N GLU A 120 -6.81 5.45 26.83
CA GLU A 120 -7.19 5.69 28.23
C GLU A 120 -6.53 4.64 29.09
N PHE A 121 -5.90 5.03 30.20
CA PHE A 121 -5.25 4.07 31.09
C PHE A 121 -5.10 4.57 32.53
N GLU A 122 -4.91 3.61 33.42
CA GLU A 122 -4.58 3.80 34.82
C GLU A 122 -3.31 3.03 35.16
N VAL A 123 -2.48 3.62 36.01
CA VAL A 123 -1.25 2.99 36.52
C VAL A 123 -1.39 2.81 38.03
N THR A 124 -1.13 1.60 38.51
CA THR A 124 -1.15 1.27 39.94
C THR A 124 0.20 0.70 40.35
N GLU A 125 0.82 1.28 41.38
CA GLU A 125 2.01 0.70 42.00
C GLU A 125 1.63 -0.60 42.75
N LEU A 126 2.43 -1.64 42.54
CA LEU A 126 2.33 -2.93 43.20
C LEU A 126 3.50 -3.11 44.16
N GLU A 127 3.50 -4.21 44.91
CA GLU A 127 4.63 -4.57 45.76
C GLU A 127 5.93 -4.80 44.95
N ASN A 128 7.07 -4.57 45.60
CA ASN A 128 8.42 -4.78 45.06
C ASN A 128 8.78 -3.90 43.85
N GLY A 129 8.23 -2.68 43.76
CA GLY A 129 8.55 -1.72 42.69
C GLY A 129 8.01 -2.11 41.32
N ARG A 130 7.03 -3.01 41.27
CA ARG A 130 6.29 -3.35 40.05
C ARG A 130 5.12 -2.39 39.88
N PHE A 131 4.70 -2.18 38.65
CA PHE A 131 3.54 -1.37 38.32
C PHE A 131 2.59 -2.16 37.44
N ARG A 132 1.30 -1.89 37.55
CA ARG A 132 0.25 -2.41 36.68
C ARG A 132 -0.31 -1.29 35.83
N VAL A 133 -0.37 -1.49 34.52
CA VAL A 133 -1.16 -0.66 33.61
C VAL A 133 -2.44 -1.40 33.25
N GLN A 134 -3.58 -0.72 33.38
CA GLN A 134 -4.85 -1.14 32.79
C GLN A 134 -5.26 -0.07 31.79
N GLY A 135 -5.60 -0.46 30.56
CA GLY A 135 -5.94 0.54 29.55
C GLY A 135 -6.85 0.04 28.44
N LEU A 136 -7.38 1.01 27.69
CA LEU A 136 -8.21 0.86 26.53
C LEU A 136 -7.59 1.68 25.38
N ALA A 137 -6.98 0.98 24.44
CA ALA A 137 -6.52 1.58 23.18
C ALA A 137 -7.67 1.59 22.18
N GLN A 138 -7.84 2.71 21.46
CA GLN A 138 -8.91 2.87 20.46
C GLN A 138 -8.38 3.52 19.19
N ASP A 139 -9.00 3.18 18.06
CA ASP A 139 -8.70 3.76 16.76
C ASP A 139 -9.95 3.76 15.84
N ASN A 140 -9.98 4.67 14.87
CA ASN A 140 -11.08 4.81 13.91
C ASN A 140 -11.16 3.60 12.94
N LEU A 141 -10.05 2.91 12.65
CA LEU A 141 -10.00 1.73 11.77
C LEU A 141 -9.59 0.47 12.54
N SER A 142 -8.40 0.48 13.13
CA SER A 142 -7.88 -0.63 13.93
C SER A 142 -6.61 -0.23 14.70
N VAL A 143 -6.59 -0.55 15.99
CA VAL A 143 -5.35 -0.63 16.76
C VAL A 143 -4.59 -1.87 16.30
N GLN A 144 -3.30 -1.70 15.96
CA GLN A 144 -2.46 -2.74 15.37
C GLN A 144 -1.35 -3.21 16.30
N SER A 145 -0.87 -2.34 17.20
CA SER A 145 0.17 -2.65 18.17
C SER A 145 -0.05 -1.85 19.45
N VAL A 146 0.18 -2.50 20.59
CA VAL A 146 0.31 -1.87 21.90
C VAL A 146 1.60 -2.37 22.53
N ARG A 147 2.43 -1.46 23.04
CA ARG A 147 3.67 -1.77 23.77
C ARG A 147 3.65 -1.06 25.11
N VAL A 148 4.04 -1.78 26.17
CA VAL A 148 4.18 -1.20 27.51
C VAL A 148 5.58 -1.55 28.01
N ALA A 149 6.37 -0.55 28.37
CA ALA A 149 7.79 -0.73 28.72
C ALA A 149 8.57 -1.50 27.64
N GLY A 150 8.27 -1.22 26.36
CA GLY A 150 8.85 -1.94 25.21
C GLY A 150 8.30 -3.35 24.97
N ILE A 151 7.53 -3.92 25.90
CA ILE A 151 6.94 -5.25 25.79
C ILE A 151 5.73 -5.20 24.85
N PRO A 152 5.75 -5.92 23.71
CA PRO A 152 4.61 -5.96 22.80
C PRO A 152 3.49 -6.85 23.36
N LEU A 153 2.26 -6.35 23.30
CA LEU A 153 1.07 -7.13 23.65
C LEU A 153 0.58 -7.91 22.42
N GLN A 154 0.18 -9.17 22.64
CA GLN A 154 -0.42 -9.99 21.59
C GLN A 154 -1.94 -9.89 21.64
N PHE A 155 -2.52 -9.43 20.53
CA PHE A 155 -3.97 -9.37 20.34
C PHE A 155 -4.29 -9.41 18.85
N ILE A 156 -5.56 -9.68 18.53
CA ILE A 156 -6.07 -9.58 17.16
C ILE A 156 -6.41 -8.11 16.92
N PRO A 157 -5.89 -7.47 15.85
CA PRO A 157 -6.19 -6.07 15.55
C PRO A 157 -7.69 -5.78 15.56
N SER A 158 -8.08 -4.71 16.24
CA SER A 158 -9.47 -4.32 16.46
C SER A 158 -9.55 -2.82 16.71
N ARG A 159 -10.73 -2.22 16.52
CA ARG A 159 -10.96 -0.79 16.81
C ARG A 159 -10.73 -0.45 18.28
N ASN A 160 -11.03 -1.39 19.18
CA ASN A 160 -10.88 -1.23 20.61
C ASN A 160 -10.13 -2.43 21.15
N HIS A 161 -9.09 -2.18 21.96
CA HIS A 161 -8.35 -3.21 22.63
C HIS A 161 -8.12 -2.84 24.10
N GLN A 162 -8.74 -3.60 25.00
CA GLN A 162 -8.49 -3.49 26.44
C GLN A 162 -7.37 -4.44 26.84
N PHE A 163 -6.47 -3.96 27.71
CA PHE A 163 -5.33 -4.73 28.17
C PHE A 163 -5.03 -4.49 29.65
N THR A 164 -4.27 -5.41 30.23
CA THR A 164 -3.68 -5.28 31.57
C THR A 164 -2.31 -5.93 31.55
N ILE A 165 -1.29 -5.21 32.03
CA ILE A 165 0.07 -5.73 32.12
C ILE A 165 0.77 -5.20 33.35
N ASP A 166 1.59 -6.05 33.95
CA ASP A 166 2.51 -5.64 35.00
C ASP A 166 3.92 -5.47 34.42
N PHE A 167 4.64 -4.43 34.84
CA PHE A 167 6.00 -4.14 34.39
C PHE A 167 6.86 -3.64 35.56
N ILE A 168 8.16 -3.54 35.33
CA ILE A 168 9.11 -2.85 36.22
C ILE A 168 9.60 -1.63 35.43
N PRO A 169 9.46 -0.40 35.96
CA PRO A 169 9.84 0.79 35.25
C PRO A 169 11.36 0.95 35.17
N ASP A 170 11.78 1.64 34.12
CA ASP A 170 13.09 2.22 33.91
C ASP A 170 12.95 3.68 33.46
N ASP A 171 14.08 4.38 33.33
CA ASP A 171 14.11 5.81 32.99
C ASP A 171 13.51 6.15 31.61
N GLN A 172 13.18 5.16 30.78
CA GLN A 172 12.65 5.34 29.41
C GLN A 172 11.33 4.59 29.20
N THR A 173 10.65 4.22 30.29
CA THR A 173 9.44 3.41 30.20
C THR A 173 8.29 4.22 29.62
N THR A 174 7.70 3.68 28.56
CA THR A 174 6.61 4.31 27.81
C THR A 174 5.50 3.31 27.54
N ILE A 175 4.32 3.85 27.24
CA ILE A 175 3.26 3.16 26.54
C ILE A 175 3.16 3.70 25.12
N GLU A 176 3.13 2.81 24.14
CA GLU A 176 2.99 3.12 22.72
C GLU A 176 1.81 2.36 22.12
N VAL A 177 0.97 3.07 21.37
CA VAL A 177 -0.12 2.52 20.57
C VAL A 177 0.09 2.92 19.11
N ILE A 178 -0.03 1.95 18.20
CA ILE A 178 0.10 2.16 16.76
C ILE A 178 -1.13 1.59 16.07
N ASP A 179 -1.72 2.32 15.13
CA ASP A 179 -2.83 1.85 14.30
C ASP A 179 -2.37 1.08 13.04
N GLY A 180 -3.32 0.70 12.19
CA GLY A 180 -3.07 -0.01 10.93
C GLY A 180 -2.41 0.83 9.83
N ALA A 181 -2.49 2.16 9.91
CA ALA A 181 -1.86 3.11 8.99
C ALA A 181 -0.40 3.43 9.38
N GLY A 182 -0.06 3.21 10.65
CA GLY A 182 1.21 3.54 11.27
C GLY A 182 1.19 4.83 12.11
N ASN A 183 0.03 5.49 12.32
CA ASN A 183 -0.04 6.62 13.24
C ASN A 183 0.16 6.15 14.68
N ARG A 184 0.64 7.05 15.54
CA ARG A 184 1.15 6.69 16.86
C ARG A 184 0.63 7.58 17.96
N TYR A 185 0.45 6.96 19.12
CA TYR A 185 0.34 7.63 20.41
C TYR A 185 1.45 7.07 21.33
N THR A 186 2.21 7.96 21.98
CA THR A 186 3.25 7.57 22.93
C THR A 186 3.17 8.44 24.18
N GLN A 187 3.21 7.81 25.36
CA GLN A 187 3.24 8.52 26.64
C GLN A 187 4.27 7.88 27.60
N PRO A 188 5.08 8.67 28.32
CA PRO A 188 5.91 8.17 29.41
C PRO A 188 5.07 7.61 30.56
N LEU A 189 5.55 6.54 31.18
CA LEU A 189 5.00 5.99 32.41
C LEU A 189 5.88 6.37 33.62
N PRO A 190 5.34 6.29 34.85
CA PRO A 190 6.11 6.48 36.07
C PRO A 190 7.28 5.50 36.21
#